data_AF-A0A952VPE0-F1
#
_entry.id   AF-A0A952VPE0-F1
#
_cell.length_a   1.000
_cell.length_b   1.000
_cell.length_c   1.000
_cell.angle_alpha   90.00
_cell.angle_beta   90.00
_cell.angle_gamma   90.00
#
_symmetry.space_group_name_H-M   'P 1'
#
loop_
_entity.id
_entity.type
_entity.pdbx_description
1 polymer ?
#
loop_
_entity_poly.entity_id
_entity_poly.type
_entity_poly.pdbx_seq_one_letter_code
_entity_poly.pdbx_strand_id
1 'polypeptide(L)'
;MTTPPRQGQRKRTSRKADAPQARTSSRGSTSARKKKSPGRFATELVGRVGELKLNYAKLDYRTVISHSYFTTPWKLLPPIYLDDTGAAYTLLVNPSGGLVGGDHLSIDMTVEQGA
;
A
#
# COMPACT_ATOMS: atom_id res chain seq x y z
N MET A 1 -20.46 91.16 7.30
CA MET A 1 -19.19 91.91 7.19
C MET A 1 -18.04 90.95 7.45
N THR A 2 -16.99 91.08 6.66
CA THR A 2 -15.59 90.66 6.93
C THR A 2 -15.29 89.17 7.13
N THR A 3 -14.91 88.54 6.02
CA THR A 3 -13.79 87.59 5.96
C THR A 3 -12.51 88.22 6.52
N PRO A 4 -11.65 87.42 7.18
CA PRO A 4 -10.21 87.58 6.98
C PRO A 4 -9.55 86.26 6.53
N PRO A 5 -8.31 86.34 5.99
CA PRO A 5 -7.90 85.51 4.86
C PRO A 5 -6.78 84.51 5.18
N ARG A 6 -6.85 83.38 4.46
CA ARG A 6 -5.83 82.85 3.54
C ARG A 6 -4.39 83.40 3.66
N GLN A 7 -3.49 82.58 4.17
CA GLN A 7 -2.11 82.39 3.68
C GLN A 7 -1.94 80.87 3.57
N GLY A 8 -1.44 80.25 2.51
CA GLY A 8 -0.47 80.66 1.51
C GLY A 8 0.44 79.45 1.30
N GLN A 9 0.92 79.28 0.07
CA GLN A 9 1.94 78.30 -0.35
C GLN A 9 1.49 76.85 -0.62
N ARG A 10 1.17 76.62 -1.90
CA ARG A 10 1.51 75.38 -2.61
C ARG A 10 2.76 75.63 -3.45
N LYS A 11 3.78 74.78 -3.29
CA LYS A 11 4.63 74.20 -4.36
C LYS A 11 5.68 73.30 -3.68
N ARG A 12 5.40 72.00 -3.60
CA ARG A 12 5.98 70.93 -4.44
C ARG A 12 7.51 70.89 -4.37
N THR A 13 8.04 69.98 -3.56
CA THR A 13 9.03 69.01 -4.02
C THR A 13 8.76 67.68 -3.32
N SER A 14 9.11 66.64 -4.04
CA SER A 14 8.57 65.30 -3.96
C SER A 14 9.32 64.40 -2.99
N ARG A 15 8.52 63.57 -2.31
CA ARG A 15 8.86 62.33 -1.60
C ARG A 15 10.12 61.63 -2.10
N LYS A 16 10.98 61.25 -1.15
CA LYS A 16 11.44 59.87 -1.01
C LYS A 16 11.95 59.66 0.42
N ALA A 17 11.18 58.92 1.21
CA ALA A 17 11.61 58.39 2.49
C ALA A 17 12.32 57.07 2.20
N ASP A 18 13.53 56.93 2.72
CA ASP A 18 14.28 55.69 2.76
C ASP A 18 13.56 54.71 3.71
N ALA A 19 12.92 53.70 3.12
CA ALA A 19 12.49 52.50 3.82
C ALA A 19 13.54 51.40 3.53
N PRO A 20 14.04 50.68 4.55
CA PRO A 20 14.90 49.54 4.30
C PRO A 20 14.07 48.42 3.69
N GLN A 21 14.32 48.19 2.42
CA GLN A 21 13.74 47.14 1.60
C GLN A 21 14.18 45.79 2.17
N ALA A 22 13.27 45.08 2.83
CA ALA A 22 13.48 43.71 3.26
C ALA A 22 13.81 42.87 2.02
N ARG A 23 15.07 42.41 1.96
CA ARG A 23 15.61 41.61 0.89
C ARG A 23 14.77 40.35 0.72
N THR A 24 14.08 40.25 -0.41
CA THR A 24 13.54 39.00 -0.93
C THR A 24 14.72 38.09 -1.25
N SER A 25 15.03 37.14 -0.38
CA SER A 25 15.98 36.08 -0.69
C SER A 25 15.33 35.11 -1.67
N SER A 26 15.63 35.33 -2.94
CA SER A 26 15.31 34.44 -4.04
C SER A 26 16.05 33.10 -3.89
N ARG A 27 15.30 32.02 -4.07
CA ARG A 27 15.71 30.76 -4.72
C ARG A 27 16.94 30.06 -4.11
N GLY A 28 16.64 29.19 -3.15
CA GLY A 28 17.21 27.85 -3.16
C GLY A 28 16.11 26.87 -3.49
N SER A 29 15.81 26.62 -4.77
CA SER A 29 15.15 25.36 -5.12
C SER A 29 16.21 24.28 -4.91
N THR A 30 16.37 23.82 -3.67
CA THR A 30 16.90 22.50 -3.45
C THR A 30 15.90 21.58 -4.12
N SER A 31 16.19 21.25 -5.38
CA SER A 31 15.68 20.05 -6.02
C SER A 31 16.02 18.96 -5.04
N ALA A 32 15.03 18.60 -4.20
CA ALA A 32 15.08 17.40 -3.42
C ALA A 32 15.21 16.32 -4.48
N ARG A 33 16.46 15.95 -4.76
CA ARG A 33 16.82 14.93 -5.73
C ARG A 33 16.12 13.71 -5.18
N LYS A 34 14.92 13.45 -5.70
CA LYS A 34 14.07 12.34 -5.30
C LYS A 34 14.98 11.15 -5.47
N LYS A 35 15.47 10.61 -4.35
CA LYS A 35 16.42 9.52 -4.33
C LYS A 35 15.64 8.40 -4.99
N LYS A 36 15.83 8.20 -6.31
CA LYS A 36 15.33 7.03 -7.02
C LYS A 36 16.01 5.89 -6.27
N SER A 37 15.25 5.30 -5.34
CA SER A 37 15.63 4.06 -4.70
C SER A 37 16.02 3.11 -5.82
N PRO A 38 17.11 2.35 -5.64
CA PRO A 38 17.84 1.79 -6.76
C PRO A 38 16.88 0.99 -7.63
N GLY A 39 16.82 1.32 -8.92
CA GLY A 39 16.26 0.42 -9.91
C GLY A 39 17.11 -0.84 -9.88
N ARG A 40 16.64 -1.88 -9.19
CA ARG A 40 17.29 -3.18 -9.11
C ARG A 40 16.20 -4.20 -8.89
N PHE A 41 15.57 -4.59 -10.00
CA PHE A 41 14.44 -5.54 -10.13
C PHE A 41 13.38 -5.39 -9.04
N ALA A 42 12.27 -4.70 -9.33
CA ALA A 42 11.10 -4.79 -8.48
C ALA A 42 10.60 -6.24 -8.56
N THR A 43 11.11 -7.10 -7.68
CA THR A 43 10.77 -8.52 -7.58
C THR A 43 9.27 -8.70 -7.42
N GLU A 44 8.61 -7.73 -6.78
CA GLU A 44 7.15 -7.59 -6.67
C GLU A 44 6.42 -7.62 -8.03
N LEU A 45 7.07 -7.21 -9.13
CA LEU A 45 6.48 -7.21 -10.48
C LEU A 45 6.63 -8.55 -11.22
N VAL A 46 7.46 -9.45 -10.70
CA VAL A 46 7.81 -10.73 -11.35
C VAL A 46 7.38 -11.93 -10.51
N GLY A 47 7.26 -11.74 -9.19
CA GLY A 47 6.76 -12.75 -8.28
C GLY A 47 5.31 -13.14 -8.56
N ARG A 48 4.95 -14.33 -8.09
CA ARG A 48 3.63 -14.92 -8.28
C ARG A 48 2.68 -14.43 -7.20
N VAL A 49 1.44 -14.18 -7.61
CA VAL A 49 0.33 -13.90 -6.71
C VAL A 49 -0.61 -15.09 -6.74
N GLY A 50 -0.92 -15.64 -5.58
CA GLY A 50 -1.79 -16.80 -5.46
C GLY A 50 -2.56 -16.82 -4.15
N GLU A 51 -3.80 -17.26 -4.19
CA GLU A 51 -4.64 -17.40 -3.01
C GLU A 51 -5.21 -18.81 -2.92
N LEU A 52 -5.33 -19.32 -1.70
CA LEU A 52 -5.99 -20.57 -1.38
C LEU A 52 -7.06 -20.29 -0.31
N LYS A 53 -8.29 -20.76 -0.56
CA LYS A 53 -9.40 -20.70 0.39
C LYS A 53 -9.98 -22.08 0.56
N LEU A 54 -9.97 -22.58 1.79
CA LEU A 54 -10.52 -23.89 2.15
C LEU A 54 -11.49 -23.78 3.32
N ASN A 55 -12.63 -24.45 3.21
CA ASN A 55 -13.51 -24.71 4.35
C ASN A 55 -13.57 -26.21 4.57
N TYR A 56 -13.37 -26.61 5.82
CA TYR A 56 -13.51 -27.99 6.27
C TYR A 56 -14.80 -28.12 7.07
N ALA A 57 -15.58 -29.15 6.74
CA ALA A 57 -16.81 -29.48 7.43
C ALA A 57 -16.78 -30.93 7.90
N LYS A 58 -17.64 -31.26 8.88
CA LYS A 58 -17.86 -32.63 9.30
C LYS A 58 -18.87 -33.28 8.36
N LEU A 59 -18.52 -34.41 7.77
CA LEU A 59 -19.45 -35.31 7.09
C LEU A 59 -19.35 -36.69 7.72
N ASP A 60 -20.44 -37.12 8.35
CA ASP A 60 -20.50 -38.33 9.19
C ASP A 60 -19.43 -38.30 10.29
N TYR A 61 -18.46 -39.21 10.22
CA TYR A 61 -17.35 -39.31 11.16
C TYR A 61 -16.06 -38.69 10.62
N ARG A 62 -16.08 -38.06 9.44
CA ARG A 62 -14.88 -37.53 8.76
C ARG A 62 -14.91 -36.02 8.59
N THR A 63 -13.75 -35.41 8.61
CA THR A 63 -13.50 -34.05 8.12
C THR A 63 -13.44 -34.10 6.59
N VAL A 64 -14.18 -33.25 5.88
CA VAL A 64 -14.14 -33.14 4.42
C VAL A 64 -13.93 -31.68 4.00
N ILE A 65 -13.42 -31.45 2.79
CA ILE A 65 -13.37 -30.11 2.20
C ILE A 65 -14.75 -29.79 1.64
N SER A 66 -15.49 -28.89 2.30
CA SER A 66 -16.82 -28.43 1.87
C SER A 66 -16.73 -27.30 0.84
N HIS A 67 -15.64 -26.53 0.87
CA HIS A 67 -15.34 -25.50 -0.13
C HIS A 67 -13.86 -25.47 -0.44
N SER A 68 -13.52 -25.39 -1.72
CA SER A 68 -12.14 -25.17 -2.17
C SER A 68 -12.09 -24.19 -3.32
N TYR A 69 -11.20 -23.22 -3.21
CA TYR A 69 -10.85 -22.34 -4.30
C TYR A 69 -9.35 -22.04 -4.22
N PHE A 70 -8.68 -22.02 -5.37
CA PHE A 70 -7.28 -21.62 -5.42
C PHE A 70 -6.91 -21.06 -6.79
N THR A 71 -5.89 -20.21 -6.80
CA THR A 71 -5.20 -19.76 -8.01
C THR A 71 -3.79 -20.31 -8.05
N THR A 72 -3.17 -20.33 -9.24
CA THR A 72 -1.75 -20.67 -9.36
C THR A 72 -0.93 -19.68 -8.51
N PRO A 73 0.13 -20.13 -7.84
CA PRO A 73 0.77 -21.42 -8.02
C PRO A 73 0.30 -22.48 -7.02
N TRP A 74 -0.81 -22.29 -6.30
CA TRP A 74 -1.30 -23.36 -5.44
C TRP A 74 -1.83 -24.55 -6.25
N LYS A 75 -1.58 -25.75 -5.74
CA LYS A 75 -2.20 -26.99 -6.19
C LYS A 75 -2.63 -27.79 -4.97
N LEU A 76 -3.94 -27.94 -4.84
CA LEU A 76 -4.55 -28.78 -3.83
C LEU A 76 -4.65 -30.23 -4.33
N LEU A 77 -4.21 -31.19 -3.51
CA LEU A 77 -4.44 -32.61 -3.74
C LEU A 77 -5.65 -33.09 -2.93
N PRO A 78 -6.35 -34.15 -3.37
CA PRO A 78 -7.43 -34.74 -2.59
C PRO A 78 -6.95 -35.09 -1.17
N PRO A 79 -7.78 -34.87 -0.13
CA PRO A 79 -7.44 -35.26 1.23
C PRO A 79 -7.20 -36.77 1.34
N ILE A 80 -6.24 -37.14 2.18
CA ILE A 80 -6.01 -38.53 2.58
C ILE A 80 -6.34 -38.70 4.07
N TYR A 81 -6.67 -39.92 4.47
CA TYR A 81 -6.98 -40.27 5.86
C TYR A 81 -5.96 -41.32 6.28
N LEU A 82 -5.17 -40.99 7.30
CA LEU A 82 -4.04 -41.83 7.73
C LEU A 82 -4.43 -42.81 8.84
N ASP A 83 -5.59 -42.63 9.45
CA ASP A 83 -6.13 -43.44 10.53
C ASP A 83 -7.68 -43.39 10.55
N ASP A 84 -8.28 -44.08 11.51
CA ASP A 84 -9.73 -44.18 11.68
C ASP A 84 -10.35 -43.02 12.47
N THR A 85 -9.59 -41.97 12.82
CA THR A 85 -10.12 -40.82 13.55
C THR A 85 -11.07 -39.97 12.70
N GLY A 86 -10.98 -40.11 11.37
CA GLY A 86 -11.71 -39.30 10.41
C GLY A 86 -11.05 -37.94 10.10
N ALA A 87 -9.88 -37.66 10.68
CA ALA A 87 -9.13 -36.44 10.39
C ALA A 87 -8.59 -36.42 8.95
N ALA A 88 -8.89 -35.35 8.22
CA ALA A 88 -8.38 -35.15 6.87
C ALA A 88 -6.95 -34.59 6.88
N TYR A 89 -6.07 -35.22 6.11
CA TYR A 89 -4.74 -34.71 5.81
C TYR A 89 -4.74 -34.13 4.40
N THR A 90 -4.66 -32.81 4.31
CA THR A 90 -4.64 -32.09 3.04
C THR A 90 -3.22 -31.79 2.61
N LEU A 91 -2.86 -32.22 1.39
CA LEU A 91 -1.57 -31.91 0.80
C LEU A 91 -1.70 -30.71 -0.14
N LEU A 92 -0.93 -29.67 0.17
CA LEU A 92 -0.82 -28.46 -0.63
C LEU A 92 0.56 -28.40 -1.28
N VAL A 93 0.58 -28.16 -2.58
CA VAL A 93 1.81 -28.05 -3.37
C VAL A 93 1.86 -26.67 -4.02
N ASN A 94 3.06 -26.09 -4.05
CA ASN A 94 3.39 -25.03 -4.99
C ASN A 94 4.32 -25.66 -6.05
N PRO A 95 3.84 -26.00 -7.27
CA PRO A 95 4.63 -26.65 -8.30
C PRO A 95 5.49 -25.64 -9.10
N SER A 96 5.67 -24.40 -8.61
CA SER A 96 6.70 -23.50 -9.10
C SER A 96 8.10 -24.01 -8.73
N GLY A 97 9.15 -23.27 -9.13
CA GLY A 97 10.52 -23.52 -8.69
C GLY A 97 10.81 -23.17 -7.23
N GLY A 98 9.79 -23.07 -6.38
CA GLY A 98 9.87 -22.66 -4.97
C GLY A 98 9.29 -21.27 -4.72
N LEU A 99 9.34 -20.86 -3.45
CA LEU A 99 8.99 -19.50 -3.01
C LEU A 99 10.19 -18.59 -3.23
N VAL A 100 9.99 -17.51 -3.98
CA VAL A 100 11.06 -16.56 -4.30
C VAL A 100 10.68 -15.14 -3.87
N GLY A 101 11.68 -14.26 -3.85
CA GLY A 101 11.45 -12.86 -3.54
C GLY A 101 10.43 -12.23 -4.49
N GLY A 102 9.46 -11.51 -3.93
CA GLY A 102 8.35 -10.89 -4.65
C GLY A 102 7.09 -11.74 -4.78
N ASP A 103 7.08 -13.01 -4.34
CA ASP A 103 5.86 -13.81 -4.29
C ASP A 103 4.91 -13.27 -3.19
N HIS A 104 3.61 -13.22 -3.51
CA HIS A 104 2.53 -12.83 -2.60
C HIS A 104 1.50 -13.96 -2.58
N LEU A 105 1.71 -14.93 -1.70
CA LEU A 105 0.83 -16.09 -1.58
C LEU A 105 0.05 -16.04 -0.27
N SER A 106 -1.27 -16.23 -0.34
CA SER A 106 -2.16 -16.27 0.81
C SER A 106 -2.84 -17.62 0.95
N ILE A 107 -3.11 -17.98 2.20
CA ILE A 107 -3.87 -19.16 2.60
C ILE A 107 -4.89 -18.70 3.64
N ASP A 108 -6.15 -18.99 3.38
CA ASP A 108 -7.25 -18.82 4.30
C ASP A 108 -7.94 -20.18 4.48
N MET A 109 -8.04 -20.64 5.72
CA MET A 109 -8.61 -21.93 6.06
C MET A 109 -9.52 -21.80 7.27
N THR A 110 -10.72 -22.37 7.14
CA THR A 110 -11.66 -22.48 8.24
C THR A 110 -12.00 -23.94 8.49
N VAL A 111 -12.11 -24.31 9.77
CA VAL A 111 -12.53 -25.65 10.20
C VAL A 111 -13.79 -25.48 11.02
N GLU A 112 -14.89 -26.04 10.54
CA GLU A 112 -16.17 -25.99 11.24
C GLU A 112 -16.14 -26.83 12.52
N GLN A 113 -17.07 -26.56 13.43
CA GLN A 113 -17.13 -27.26 14.71
C GLN A 113 -17.31 -28.78 14.50
N GLY A 114 -16.39 -29.55 15.07
CA GLY A 114 -16.43 -31.02 15.03
C GLY A 114 -15.94 -31.64 13.72
N ALA A 115 -15.55 -30.79 12.76
CA ALA A 115 -14.66 -31.15 11.67
C ALA A 115 -13.22 -31.28 12.20
#